data_AF-A0A1J5WMZ1-F1
#
_entry.id   AF-A0A1J5WMZ1-F1
#
_cell.length_a   1.000
_cell.length_b   1.000
_cell.length_c   1.000
_cell.angle_alpha   90.00
_cell.angle_beta   90.00
_cell.angle_gamma   90.00
#
_symmetry.space_group_name_H-M   'P 1'
#
loop_
_entity.id
_entity.type
_entity.pdbx_description
1 polymer ?
#
loop_
_entity_poly.entity_id
_entity_poly.type
_entity_poly.pdbx_seq_one_letter_code
_entity_poly.pdbx_strand_id
1 'polypeptide(L)'
;MVDKFSAAVEEFIETEKRYVDGLKILVDVFMVRISGILAQTDLDKIFLNTHAIYSANQDFYNKIKDDRTLENILASFFLQLPVFECYKEYCSRHKKAIEEIENQRAKNSELMMFLLSASKLPETRNIDLLGYLLLPVQRIARYPLLFKQILHYTGQDCAVKKRVEDALMVSEERLREINHEMKNIESLDLLRRVRDGKNATFSFAGRTRTGEQRMVVRQKRCLYREKEARCVLCNDMLLVVDEGRRSAAVLCGPVEPKGVVVDRSEDERASFHVQIGEARERVCFFSDADRREMVYLVETLPAGKADAVKRVVPESVAGTLEVTVVGGRGLVRERSEMMPYAVGEVCGQRDETTDRSGNNVLWDEKLFFFLEKIEETIRFSVYDNVKFHPPVFLGSCSVDCSILEYYGETETEEMDLALDYVPCGYIEVRLRYRRRR
;
A
#
# COMPACT_ATOMS: atom_id res chain seq x y z
N MET A 1 -32.69 25.58 5.88
CA MET A 1 -31.81 24.59 6.54
C MET A 1 -31.06 23.90 5.41
N VAL A 2 -29.77 24.15 5.25
CA VAL A 2 -29.00 23.53 4.15
C VAL A 2 -28.98 22.02 4.40
N ASP A 3 -29.39 21.25 3.41
CA ASP A 3 -29.28 19.78 3.45
C ASP A 3 -27.80 19.41 3.62
N LYS A 4 -27.48 18.72 4.72
CA LYS A 4 -26.09 18.39 5.09
C LYS A 4 -25.45 17.44 4.08
N PHE A 5 -26.25 16.59 3.44
CA PHE A 5 -25.79 15.72 2.37
C PHE A 5 -25.36 16.54 1.15
N SER A 6 -26.24 17.42 0.65
CA SER A 6 -25.92 18.33 -0.44
C SER A 6 -24.68 19.19 -0.15
N ALA A 7 -24.51 19.65 1.09
CA ALA A 7 -23.31 20.41 1.50
C ALA A 7 -22.02 19.56 1.43
N ALA A 8 -22.06 18.29 1.81
CA ALA A 8 -20.89 17.39 1.73
C ALA A 8 -20.49 17.09 0.27
N VAL A 9 -21.48 16.93 -0.61
CA VAL A 9 -21.24 16.76 -2.06
C VAL A 9 -20.65 18.03 -2.67
N GLU A 10 -21.20 19.21 -2.30
CA GLU A 10 -20.66 20.50 -2.74
C GLU A 10 -19.21 20.69 -2.27
N GLU A 11 -18.92 20.36 -1.02
CA GLU A 11 -17.55 20.42 -0.47
C GLU A 11 -16.57 19.54 -1.24
N PHE A 12 -16.97 18.34 -1.66
CA PHE A 12 -16.14 17.48 -2.50
C PHE A 12 -15.73 18.22 -3.80
N ILE A 13 -16.71 18.78 -4.51
CA ILE A 13 -16.47 19.45 -5.79
C ILE A 13 -15.67 20.75 -5.61
N GLU A 14 -15.98 21.55 -4.59
CA GLU A 14 -15.26 22.77 -4.29
C GLU A 14 -13.78 22.51 -3.93
N THR A 15 -13.53 21.46 -3.14
CA THR A 15 -12.16 21.11 -2.76
C THR A 15 -11.39 20.51 -3.94
N GLU A 16 -12.04 19.78 -4.84
CA GLU A 16 -11.43 19.33 -6.11
C GLU A 16 -11.08 20.52 -7.00
N LYS A 17 -11.97 21.50 -7.15
CA LYS A 17 -11.67 22.74 -7.87
C LYS A 17 -10.46 23.45 -7.30
N ARG A 18 -10.41 23.65 -5.97
CA ARG A 18 -9.29 24.33 -5.31
C ARG A 18 -7.98 23.56 -5.52
N TYR A 19 -8.03 22.24 -5.52
CA TYR A 19 -6.88 21.38 -5.78
C TYR A 19 -6.37 21.53 -7.22
N VAL A 20 -7.26 21.42 -8.22
CA VAL A 20 -6.92 21.59 -9.64
C VAL A 20 -6.40 23.00 -9.94
N ASP A 21 -7.01 24.04 -9.37
CA ASP A 21 -6.49 25.42 -9.45
C ASP A 21 -5.06 25.51 -8.88
N GLY A 22 -4.79 24.81 -7.77
CA GLY A 22 -3.47 24.80 -7.15
C GLY A 22 -2.43 24.10 -8.02
N LEU A 23 -2.77 22.95 -8.61
CA LEU A 23 -1.91 22.27 -9.58
C LEU A 23 -1.67 23.11 -10.83
N LYS A 24 -2.70 23.85 -11.29
CA LYS A 24 -2.56 24.78 -12.42
C LYS A 24 -1.54 25.88 -12.11
N ILE A 25 -1.55 26.45 -10.91
CA ILE A 25 -0.55 27.44 -10.50
C ILE A 25 0.86 26.81 -10.47
N LEU A 26 0.98 25.59 -9.95
CA LEU A 26 2.25 24.86 -9.95
C LEU A 26 2.81 24.69 -11.37
N VAL A 27 1.97 24.31 -12.33
CA VAL A 27 2.34 24.11 -13.74
C VAL A 27 2.56 25.44 -14.48
N ASP A 28 1.58 26.32 -14.50
CA ASP A 28 1.57 27.51 -15.37
C ASP A 28 2.45 28.65 -14.85
N VAL A 29 2.72 28.69 -13.53
CA VAL A 29 3.52 29.76 -12.90
C VAL A 29 4.90 29.25 -12.50
N PHE A 30 4.96 28.25 -11.62
CA PHE A 30 6.24 27.82 -11.05
C PHE A 30 7.09 27.05 -12.06
N MET A 31 6.55 26.02 -12.73
CA MET A 31 7.33 25.24 -13.70
C MET A 31 7.82 26.11 -14.85
N VAL A 32 6.94 26.94 -15.42
CA VAL A 32 7.31 27.84 -16.53
C VAL A 32 8.43 28.80 -16.12
N ARG A 33 8.32 29.48 -14.98
CA ARG A 33 9.36 30.45 -14.58
C ARG A 33 10.67 29.77 -14.19
N ILE A 34 10.62 28.63 -13.50
CA ILE A 34 11.83 27.89 -13.10
C ILE A 34 12.50 27.24 -14.31
N SER A 35 11.75 26.92 -15.38
CA SER A 35 12.33 26.39 -16.62
C SER A 35 13.27 27.36 -17.33
N GLY A 36 13.15 28.67 -17.07
CA GLY A 36 14.10 29.67 -17.54
C GLY A 36 15.38 29.77 -16.70
N ILE A 37 15.42 29.13 -15.52
CA ILE A 37 16.49 29.24 -14.52
C ILE A 37 17.27 27.93 -14.37
N LEU A 38 16.57 26.79 -14.42
CA LEU A 38 17.14 25.46 -14.23
C LEU A 38 17.10 24.63 -15.51
N ALA A 39 18.05 23.70 -15.62
CA ALA A 39 18.07 22.72 -16.70
C ALA A 39 16.92 21.71 -16.58
N GLN A 40 16.47 21.16 -17.71
CA GLN A 40 15.37 20.18 -17.75
C GLN A 40 15.58 19.00 -16.80
N THR A 41 16.82 18.52 -16.66
CA THR A 41 17.15 17.40 -15.77
C THR A 41 16.86 17.68 -14.29
N ASP A 42 16.93 18.94 -13.86
CA ASP A 42 16.63 19.33 -12.49
C ASP A 42 15.13 19.62 -12.33
N LEU A 43 14.48 20.17 -13.37
CA LEU A 43 13.03 20.30 -13.41
C LEU A 43 12.33 18.93 -13.27
N ASP A 44 12.81 17.91 -13.98
CA ASP A 44 12.22 16.57 -13.92
C ASP A 44 12.33 15.95 -12.51
N LYS A 45 13.41 16.26 -11.77
CA LYS A 45 13.58 15.82 -10.38
C LYS A 45 12.71 16.58 -9.39
N ILE A 46 12.47 17.87 -9.64
CA ILE A 46 11.71 18.76 -8.74
C ILE A 46 10.19 18.60 -8.97
N PHE A 47 9.75 18.58 -10.22
CA PHE A 47 8.33 18.58 -10.56
C PHE A 47 7.79 17.20 -10.91
N LEU A 48 8.65 16.18 -11.06
CA LEU A 48 8.25 14.79 -11.23
C LEU A 48 7.20 14.65 -12.35
N ASN A 49 6.16 13.84 -12.13
CA ASN A 49 5.03 13.64 -13.04
C ASN A 49 3.84 14.59 -12.76
N THR A 50 4.10 15.81 -12.26
CA THR A 50 3.04 16.79 -11.92
C THR A 50 2.09 17.07 -13.09
N HIS A 51 2.58 17.17 -14.32
CA HIS A 51 1.72 17.39 -15.50
C HIS A 51 0.68 16.28 -15.69
N ALA A 52 1.06 15.02 -15.49
CA ALA A 52 0.14 13.88 -15.62
C ALA A 52 -0.94 13.93 -14.52
N ILE A 53 -0.54 14.25 -13.29
CA ILE A 53 -1.49 14.46 -12.18
C ILE A 53 -2.42 15.63 -12.49
N TYR A 54 -1.90 16.78 -12.92
CA TYR A 54 -2.73 17.93 -13.26
C TYR A 54 -3.75 17.62 -14.35
N SER A 55 -3.31 17.03 -15.48
CA SER A 55 -4.20 16.68 -16.58
C SER A 55 -5.33 15.76 -16.13
N ALA A 56 -5.00 14.69 -15.41
CA ALA A 56 -5.99 13.71 -14.97
C ALA A 56 -7.02 14.29 -13.98
N ASN A 57 -6.59 15.14 -13.04
CA ASN A 57 -7.50 15.77 -12.09
C ASN A 57 -8.31 16.91 -12.73
N GLN A 58 -7.76 17.61 -13.72
CA GLN A 58 -8.51 18.57 -14.53
C GLN A 58 -9.65 17.87 -15.29
N ASP A 59 -9.39 16.71 -15.88
CA ASP A 59 -10.41 15.91 -16.57
C ASP A 59 -11.47 15.39 -15.60
N PHE A 60 -11.06 14.91 -14.42
CA PHE A 60 -11.99 14.51 -13.36
C PHE A 60 -12.87 15.67 -12.90
N TYR A 61 -12.27 16.84 -12.63
CA TYR A 61 -13.00 18.04 -12.24
C TYR A 61 -14.00 18.49 -13.30
N ASN A 62 -13.62 18.48 -14.58
CA ASN A 62 -14.51 18.86 -15.67
C ASN A 62 -15.77 17.98 -15.71
N LYS A 63 -15.62 16.66 -15.48
CA LYS A 63 -16.77 15.73 -15.43
C LYS A 63 -17.73 16.03 -14.28
N ILE A 64 -17.21 16.31 -13.07
CA ILE A 64 -18.05 16.53 -11.88
C ILE A 64 -18.55 17.97 -11.73
N LYS A 65 -17.96 18.92 -12.47
CA LYS A 65 -18.39 20.31 -12.49
C LYS A 65 -19.72 20.47 -13.22
N ASP A 66 -19.85 19.80 -14.37
CA ASP A 66 -21.00 19.93 -15.26
C ASP A 66 -22.18 19.07 -14.78
N ASP A 67 -21.90 17.85 -14.31
CA ASP A 67 -22.86 16.99 -13.60
C ASP A 67 -22.42 16.79 -12.15
N ARG A 68 -23.12 17.49 -11.25
CA ARG A 68 -22.79 17.59 -9.81
C ARG A 68 -23.46 16.50 -8.96
N THR A 69 -24.09 15.50 -9.59
CA THR A 69 -24.73 14.39 -8.88
C THR A 69 -23.70 13.49 -8.20
N LEU A 70 -24.09 12.88 -7.07
CA LEU A 70 -23.21 11.93 -6.37
C LEU A 70 -22.90 10.72 -7.24
N GLU A 71 -23.87 10.25 -8.03
CA GLU A 71 -23.71 9.15 -8.97
C GLU A 71 -22.59 9.42 -9.98
N ASN A 72 -22.56 10.62 -10.57
CA ASN A 72 -21.50 11.01 -11.50
C ASN A 72 -20.14 11.17 -10.83
N ILE A 73 -20.09 11.74 -9.61
CA ILE A 73 -18.85 11.84 -8.83
C ILE A 73 -18.26 10.45 -8.59
N LEU A 74 -19.07 9.50 -8.12
CA LEU A 74 -18.63 8.13 -7.85
C LEU A 74 -18.16 7.45 -9.13
N ALA A 75 -18.95 7.49 -10.20
CA ALA A 75 -18.57 6.91 -11.50
C ALA A 75 -17.26 7.50 -12.03
N SER A 76 -17.12 8.83 -11.97
CA SER A 76 -15.91 9.54 -12.41
C SER A 76 -14.70 9.21 -11.54
N PHE A 77 -14.90 9.04 -10.23
CA PHE A 77 -13.83 8.66 -9.29
C PHE A 77 -13.31 7.25 -9.55
N PHE A 78 -14.21 6.28 -9.80
CA PHE A 78 -13.81 4.92 -10.14
C PHE A 78 -12.99 4.86 -11.44
N LEU A 79 -13.34 5.69 -12.43
CA LEU A 79 -12.55 5.84 -13.66
C LEU A 79 -11.18 6.50 -13.41
N GLN A 80 -11.01 7.22 -12.30
CA GLN A 80 -9.76 7.87 -11.91
C GLN A 80 -8.80 6.92 -11.18
N LEU A 81 -9.23 5.71 -10.77
CA LEU A 81 -8.38 4.79 -10.01
C LEU A 81 -7.02 4.49 -10.64
N PRO A 82 -6.86 4.31 -11.97
CA PRO A 82 -5.54 4.11 -12.58
C PRO A 82 -4.57 5.28 -12.36
N VAL A 83 -5.09 6.50 -12.13
CA VAL A 83 -4.29 7.71 -11.87
C VAL A 83 -3.59 7.63 -10.50
N PHE A 84 -4.06 6.80 -9.57
CA PHE A 84 -3.39 6.59 -8.27
C PHE A 84 -1.97 6.04 -8.42
N GLU A 85 -1.63 5.37 -9.51
CA GLU A 85 -0.24 4.98 -9.82
C GLU A 85 0.65 6.21 -10.08
N CYS A 86 0.13 7.25 -10.74
CA CYS A 86 0.84 8.52 -10.89
C CYS A 86 1.12 9.16 -9.52
N TYR A 87 0.13 9.13 -8.63
CA TYR A 87 0.30 9.62 -7.27
C TYR A 87 1.30 8.79 -6.46
N LYS A 88 1.31 7.47 -6.63
CA LYS A 88 2.30 6.58 -6.01
C LYS A 88 3.71 6.94 -6.43
N GLU A 89 3.94 7.10 -7.74
CA GLU A 89 5.23 7.56 -8.27
C GLU A 89 5.61 8.93 -7.70
N TYR A 90 4.69 9.89 -7.69
CA TYR A 90 4.94 11.23 -7.16
C TYR A 90 5.35 11.20 -5.69
N CYS A 91 4.52 10.58 -4.84
CA CYS A 91 4.73 10.52 -3.40
C CYS A 91 6.03 9.78 -3.05
N SER A 92 6.38 8.74 -3.81
CA SER A 92 7.62 7.97 -3.65
C SER A 92 8.90 8.80 -3.85
N ARG A 93 8.84 9.85 -4.67
CA ARG A 93 9.98 10.72 -5.02
C ARG A 93 9.88 12.12 -4.42
N HIS A 94 8.74 12.49 -3.85
CA HIS A 94 8.47 13.83 -3.32
C HIS A 94 9.57 14.33 -2.37
N LYS A 95 10.03 13.50 -1.42
CA LYS A 95 11.10 13.88 -0.49
C LYS A 95 12.39 14.28 -1.20
N LYS A 96 12.78 13.54 -2.24
CA LYS A 96 13.97 13.83 -3.05
C LYS A 96 13.79 15.08 -3.91
N ALA A 97 12.57 15.34 -4.38
CA ALA A 97 12.24 16.58 -5.07
C ALA A 97 12.41 17.81 -4.17
N ILE A 98 11.99 17.70 -2.90
CA ILE A 98 12.17 18.75 -1.89
C ILE A 98 13.67 18.97 -1.56
N GLU A 99 14.45 17.89 -1.43
CA GLU A 99 15.90 18.00 -1.26
C GLU A 99 16.58 18.66 -2.47
N GLU A 100 16.14 18.33 -3.69
CA GLU A 100 16.69 18.90 -4.91
C GLU A 100 16.41 20.41 -5.02
N ILE A 101 15.17 20.87 -4.76
CA ILE A 101 14.86 22.30 -4.82
C ILE A 101 15.65 23.11 -3.79
N GLU A 102 15.83 22.60 -2.57
CA GLU A 102 16.65 23.27 -1.55
C GLU A 102 18.14 23.30 -1.94
N ASN A 103 18.65 22.20 -2.52
CA ASN A 103 20.01 22.15 -3.05
C ASN A 103 20.23 23.16 -4.18
N GLN A 104 19.28 23.27 -5.11
CA GLN A 104 19.34 24.23 -6.21
C GLN A 104 19.22 25.66 -5.70
N ARG A 105 18.33 25.91 -4.73
CA ARG A 105 18.16 27.21 -4.07
C ARG A 105 19.45 27.68 -3.41
N ALA A 106 20.20 26.77 -2.77
CA ALA A 106 21.48 27.11 -2.14
C ALA A 106 22.59 27.44 -3.15
N LYS A 107 22.53 26.89 -4.38
CA LYS A 107 23.55 27.04 -5.42
C LYS A 107 23.24 28.16 -6.41
N ASN A 108 21.97 28.50 -6.61
CA ASN A 108 21.51 29.41 -7.64
C ASN A 108 20.81 30.63 -7.02
N SER A 109 21.51 31.76 -7.02
CA SER A 109 21.00 33.03 -6.46
C SER A 109 19.77 33.55 -7.19
N GLU A 110 19.65 33.33 -8.51
CA GLU A 110 18.48 33.72 -9.29
C GLU A 110 17.24 32.93 -8.86
N LEU A 111 17.39 31.61 -8.70
CA LEU A 111 16.32 30.76 -8.18
C LEU A 111 15.91 31.18 -6.77
N MET A 112 16.87 31.44 -5.87
CA MET A 112 16.59 31.90 -4.51
C MET A 112 15.77 33.21 -4.51
N MET A 113 16.16 34.19 -5.33
CA MET A 113 15.46 35.46 -5.45
C MET A 113 14.04 35.27 -6.03
N PHE A 114 13.90 34.41 -7.04
CA PHE A 114 12.59 34.04 -7.58
C PHE A 114 11.71 33.45 -6.47
N LEU A 115 12.15 32.41 -5.75
CA LEU A 115 11.36 31.75 -4.72
C LEU A 115 10.93 32.70 -3.58
N LEU A 116 11.80 33.64 -3.18
CA LEU A 116 11.49 34.67 -2.17
C LEU A 116 10.43 35.69 -2.64
N SER A 117 10.38 35.96 -3.95
CA SER A 117 9.42 36.90 -4.54
C SER A 117 8.13 36.21 -4.98
N ALA A 118 8.18 34.93 -5.34
CA ALA A 118 7.06 34.17 -5.90
C ALA A 118 5.90 34.03 -4.91
N SER A 119 6.18 33.87 -3.61
CA SER A 119 5.15 33.81 -2.57
C SER A 119 4.40 35.13 -2.36
N LYS A 120 4.87 36.24 -2.96
CA LYS A 120 4.22 37.56 -2.91
C LYS A 120 3.41 37.88 -4.16
N LEU A 121 3.44 37.00 -5.17
CA LEU A 121 2.64 37.19 -6.38
C LEU A 121 1.15 36.96 -6.05
N PRO A 122 0.23 37.82 -6.51
CA PRO A 122 -1.21 37.60 -6.30
C PRO A 122 -1.69 36.25 -6.85
N GLU A 123 -1.06 35.79 -7.94
CA GLU A 123 -1.32 34.52 -8.62
C GLU A 123 -1.05 33.29 -7.75
N THR A 124 -0.11 33.36 -6.80
CA THR A 124 0.30 32.24 -5.94
C THR A 124 -0.48 32.18 -4.64
N ARG A 125 -1.48 33.04 -4.45
CA ARG A 125 -2.38 33.03 -3.28
C ARG A 125 -1.63 32.99 -1.93
N ASN A 126 -0.43 33.58 -1.86
CA ASN A 126 0.48 33.58 -0.71
C ASN A 126 1.00 32.18 -0.27
N ILE A 127 1.01 31.20 -1.17
CA ILE A 127 1.58 29.87 -0.93
C ILE A 127 2.94 29.78 -1.65
N ASP A 128 3.94 29.21 -1.00
CA ASP A 128 5.26 28.99 -1.58
C ASP A 128 5.32 27.70 -2.43
N LEU A 129 6.41 27.52 -3.18
CA LEU A 129 6.57 26.35 -4.05
C LEU A 129 6.45 25.03 -3.27
N LEU A 130 7.03 24.95 -2.07
CA LEU A 130 6.99 23.73 -1.25
C LEU A 130 5.56 23.38 -0.85
N GLY A 131 4.73 24.38 -0.51
CA GLY A 131 3.31 24.20 -0.26
C GLY A 131 2.55 23.65 -1.47
N TYR A 132 2.84 24.14 -2.67
CA TYR A 132 2.24 23.62 -3.90
C TYR A 132 2.69 22.19 -4.24
N LEU A 133 3.97 21.87 -4.05
CA LEU A 133 4.51 20.53 -4.27
C LEU A 133 3.91 19.49 -3.30
N LEU A 134 3.38 19.93 -2.15
CA LEU A 134 2.74 19.06 -1.16
C LEU A 134 1.28 18.72 -1.50
N LEU A 135 0.63 19.47 -2.41
CA LEU A 135 -0.79 19.29 -2.72
C LEU A 135 -1.17 17.86 -3.15
N PRO A 136 -0.43 17.17 -4.05
CA PRO A 136 -0.78 15.80 -4.44
C PRO A 136 -0.75 14.81 -3.26
N VAL A 137 0.24 14.96 -2.37
CA VAL A 137 0.37 14.13 -1.16
C VAL A 137 -0.81 14.35 -0.21
N GLN A 138 -1.27 15.59 -0.08
CA GLN A 138 -2.44 15.93 0.72
C GLN A 138 -3.74 15.44 0.09
N ARG A 139 -3.89 15.55 -1.24
CA ARG A 139 -5.16 15.21 -1.92
C ARG A 139 -5.48 13.73 -1.78
N ILE A 140 -4.52 12.83 -1.96
CA ILE A 140 -4.75 11.39 -1.80
C ILE A 140 -5.23 11.02 -0.39
N ALA A 141 -4.77 11.74 0.64
CA ALA A 141 -5.19 11.54 2.01
C ALA A 141 -6.58 12.13 2.31
N ARG A 142 -7.08 13.02 1.44
CA ARG A 142 -8.39 13.69 1.61
C ARG A 142 -9.55 12.90 1.02
N TYR A 143 -9.36 12.12 -0.05
CA TYR A 143 -10.46 11.35 -0.65
C TYR A 143 -11.21 10.45 0.36
N PRO A 144 -10.54 9.64 1.21
CA PRO A 144 -11.25 8.86 2.22
C PRO A 144 -12.07 9.71 3.18
N LEU A 145 -11.53 10.87 3.60
CA LEU A 145 -12.22 11.77 4.53
C LEU A 145 -13.49 12.36 3.91
N LEU A 146 -13.41 12.76 2.64
CA LEU A 146 -14.55 13.30 1.89
C LEU A 146 -15.63 12.24 1.68
N PHE A 147 -15.27 11.02 1.28
CA PHE A 147 -16.25 9.93 1.13
C PHE A 147 -16.86 9.51 2.46
N LYS A 148 -16.08 9.49 3.55
CA LYS A 148 -16.59 9.23 4.90
C LYS A 148 -17.61 10.28 5.34
N GLN A 149 -17.38 11.54 5.01
CA GLN A 149 -18.32 12.62 5.29
C GLN A 149 -19.61 12.49 4.46
N ILE A 150 -19.50 12.17 3.17
CA ILE A 150 -20.68 11.91 2.30
C ILE A 150 -21.47 10.71 2.84
N LEU A 151 -20.79 9.61 3.19
CA LEU A 151 -21.41 8.40 3.73
C LEU A 151 -22.19 8.68 5.01
N HIS A 152 -21.64 9.52 5.89
CA HIS A 152 -22.29 9.89 7.16
C HIS A 152 -23.65 10.56 6.96
N TYR A 153 -23.83 11.33 5.87
CA TYR A 153 -25.08 12.02 5.54
C TYR A 153 -25.91 11.31 4.47
N THR A 154 -25.45 10.16 3.95
CA THR A 154 -26.21 9.38 2.98
C THR A 154 -27.38 8.68 3.68
N GLY A 155 -28.59 8.81 3.11
CA GLY A 155 -29.80 8.21 3.67
C GLY A 155 -29.80 6.66 3.63
N GLN A 156 -30.94 6.05 3.96
CA GLN A 156 -31.09 4.58 3.97
C GLN A 156 -31.19 3.95 2.57
N ASP A 157 -30.95 4.70 1.49
CA ASP A 157 -30.89 4.14 0.14
C ASP A 157 -29.69 3.17 0.04
N CYS A 158 -30.01 1.88 0.02
CA CYS A 158 -29.03 0.81 0.07
C CYS A 158 -28.06 0.85 -1.12
N ALA A 159 -28.51 1.26 -2.32
CA ALA A 159 -27.69 1.20 -3.53
C ALA A 159 -26.66 2.34 -3.58
N VAL A 160 -27.10 3.58 -3.29
CA VAL A 160 -26.20 4.75 -3.25
C VAL A 160 -25.19 4.58 -2.11
N LYS A 161 -25.66 4.14 -0.95
CA LYS A 161 -24.81 3.91 0.22
C LYS A 161 -23.70 2.88 -0.05
N LYS A 162 -24.02 1.72 -0.65
CA LYS A 162 -23.04 0.69 -1.02
C LYS A 162 -21.94 1.26 -1.93
N ARG A 163 -22.31 2.08 -2.92
CA ARG A 163 -21.31 2.69 -3.83
C ARG A 163 -20.39 3.69 -3.14
N VAL A 164 -20.88 4.46 -2.17
CA VAL A 164 -20.03 5.36 -1.38
C VAL A 164 -19.10 4.56 -0.47
N GLU A 165 -19.58 3.47 0.12
CA GLU A 165 -18.76 2.54 0.91
C GLU A 165 -17.64 1.92 0.07
N ASP A 166 -17.93 1.48 -1.16
CA ASP A 166 -16.92 0.96 -2.08
C ASP A 166 -15.88 2.03 -2.47
N ALA A 167 -16.31 3.28 -2.74
CA ALA A 167 -15.40 4.38 -3.05
C ALA A 167 -14.49 4.72 -1.86
N LEU A 168 -15.05 4.74 -0.64
CA LEU A 168 -14.29 4.91 0.60
C LEU A 168 -13.24 3.79 0.74
N MET A 169 -13.67 2.54 0.67
CA MET A 169 -12.81 1.37 0.83
C MET A 169 -11.63 1.39 -0.14
N VAL A 170 -11.90 1.60 -1.44
CA VAL A 170 -10.84 1.66 -2.46
C VAL A 170 -9.91 2.85 -2.23
N SER A 171 -10.43 4.01 -1.85
CA SER A 171 -9.58 5.18 -1.55
C SER A 171 -8.65 4.94 -0.35
N GLU A 172 -9.11 4.24 0.68
CA GLU A 172 -8.31 3.86 1.84
C GLU A 172 -7.26 2.80 1.49
N GLU A 173 -7.60 1.81 0.66
CA GLU A 173 -6.66 0.84 0.12
C GLU A 173 -5.53 1.52 -0.64
N ARG A 174 -5.85 2.38 -1.63
CA ARG A 174 -4.84 3.10 -2.41
C ARG A 174 -3.96 4.00 -1.55
N LEU A 175 -4.53 4.70 -0.57
CA LEU A 175 -3.74 5.50 0.36
C LEU A 175 -2.79 4.63 1.19
N ARG A 176 -3.24 3.46 1.67
CA ARG A 176 -2.40 2.50 2.39
C ARG A 176 -1.26 1.98 1.52
N GLU A 177 -1.53 1.62 0.26
CA GLU A 177 -0.52 1.17 -0.69
C GLU A 177 0.58 2.23 -0.92
N ILE A 178 0.18 3.48 -1.15
CA ILE A 178 1.12 4.59 -1.36
C ILE A 178 1.95 4.83 -0.11
N ASN A 179 1.32 4.90 1.06
CA ASN A 179 2.03 5.09 2.34
C ASN A 179 3.02 3.96 2.62
N HIS A 180 2.65 2.73 2.31
CA HIS A 180 3.52 1.57 2.45
C HIS A 180 4.74 1.68 1.53
N GLU A 181 4.54 2.04 0.25
CA GLU A 181 5.64 2.23 -0.69
C GLU A 181 6.60 3.33 -0.23
N MET A 182 6.07 4.47 0.22
CA MET A 182 6.88 5.56 0.76
C MET A 182 7.74 5.07 1.95
N LYS A 183 7.13 4.37 2.90
CA LYS A 183 7.84 3.82 4.06
C LYS A 183 8.91 2.80 3.66
N ASN A 184 8.62 1.97 2.67
CA ASN A 184 9.59 1.01 2.15
C ASN A 184 10.79 1.72 1.50
N ILE A 185 10.56 2.77 0.70
CA ILE A 185 11.64 3.56 0.09
C ILE A 185 12.49 4.25 1.15
N GLU A 186 11.89 4.83 2.20
CA GLU A 186 12.65 5.42 3.31
C GLU A 186 13.51 4.36 4.02
N SER A 187 12.97 3.15 4.19
CA SER A 187 13.68 2.04 4.80
C SER A 187 14.81 1.52 3.91
N LEU A 188 14.63 1.51 2.59
CA LEU A 188 15.68 1.17 1.61
C LEU A 188 16.76 2.24 1.55
N ASP A 189 16.41 3.53 1.65
CA ASP A 189 17.37 4.63 1.74
C ASP A 189 18.21 4.54 3.02
N LEU A 190 17.66 4.02 4.12
CA LEU A 190 18.44 3.67 5.31
C LEU A 190 19.45 2.55 4.98
N LEU A 191 19.00 1.46 4.34
CA LEU A 191 19.87 0.34 3.96
C LEU A 191 20.99 0.76 3.00
N ARG A 192 20.77 1.73 2.11
CA ARG A 192 21.82 2.31 1.25
C ARG A 192 22.95 2.97 2.05
N ARG A 193 22.66 3.46 3.26
CA ARG A 193 23.63 4.12 4.15
C ARG A 193 24.36 3.13 5.06
N VAL A 194 23.89 1.89 5.14
CA VAL A 194 24.52 0.83 5.91
C VAL A 194 25.79 0.41 5.21
N ARG A 195 26.94 0.61 5.86
CA ARG A 195 28.23 0.11 5.39
C ARG A 195 28.39 -1.34 5.82
N ASP A 196 28.77 -2.18 4.87
CA ASP A 196 29.27 -3.50 5.21
C ASP A 196 30.69 -3.34 5.78
N GLY A 197 30.87 -3.66 7.06
CA GLY A 197 32.18 -3.61 7.71
C GLY A 197 33.09 -4.79 7.34
N LYS A 198 32.58 -5.82 6.64
CA LYS A 198 33.30 -7.08 6.38
C LYS A 198 33.22 -7.59 4.93
N ASN A 199 32.20 -7.23 4.14
CA ASN A 199 32.02 -7.63 2.73
C ASN A 199 31.56 -6.45 1.84
N ALA A 200 32.51 -5.71 1.27
CA ALA A 200 32.22 -4.55 0.39
C ALA A 200 31.42 -4.86 -0.89
N THR A 201 31.15 -6.14 -1.19
CA THR A 201 30.46 -6.62 -2.41
C THR A 201 28.95 -6.81 -2.26
N PHE A 202 28.39 -6.84 -1.05
CA PHE A 202 26.95 -7.07 -0.87
C PHE A 202 26.15 -5.75 -0.88
N SER A 203 25.27 -5.58 -1.86
CA SER A 203 24.37 -4.42 -1.91
C SER A 203 23.13 -4.66 -1.07
N PHE A 204 23.02 -4.01 0.09
CA PHE A 204 21.82 -4.06 0.95
C PHE A 204 20.59 -3.44 0.29
N ALA A 205 20.77 -2.56 -0.69
CA ALA A 205 19.67 -1.96 -1.45
C ALA A 205 19.48 -2.57 -2.84
N GLY A 206 20.19 -3.65 -3.15
CA GLY A 206 20.06 -4.40 -4.39
C GLY A 206 18.84 -5.31 -4.43
N ARG A 207 18.67 -6.03 -5.54
CA ARG A 207 17.69 -7.12 -5.65
C ARG A 207 18.01 -8.26 -4.69
N THR A 208 16.99 -9.04 -4.36
CA THR A 208 17.14 -10.27 -3.57
C THR A 208 17.92 -11.33 -4.34
N ARG A 209 18.30 -12.43 -3.67
CA ARG A 209 18.91 -13.61 -4.33
C ARG A 209 18.00 -14.23 -5.39
N THR A 210 16.68 -14.08 -5.25
CA THR A 210 15.67 -14.55 -6.21
C THR A 210 15.43 -13.56 -7.36
N GLY A 211 16.10 -12.40 -7.37
CA GLY A 211 15.93 -11.36 -8.37
C GLY A 211 14.73 -10.44 -8.14
N GLU A 212 13.97 -10.67 -7.07
CA GLU A 212 12.85 -9.82 -6.65
C GLU A 212 13.33 -8.48 -6.06
N GLN A 213 12.39 -7.55 -5.92
CA GLN A 213 12.65 -6.31 -5.20
C GLN A 213 12.80 -6.62 -3.70
N ARG A 214 13.87 -6.08 -3.10
CA ARG A 214 14.05 -6.15 -1.66
C ARG A 214 13.09 -5.18 -0.97
N MET A 215 12.42 -5.67 0.06
CA MET A 215 11.45 -4.93 0.85
C MET A 215 11.82 -5.04 2.32
N VAL A 216 11.77 -3.94 3.06
CA VAL A 216 11.90 -3.99 4.52
C VAL A 216 10.55 -4.37 5.10
N VAL A 217 10.45 -5.59 5.62
CA VAL A 217 9.24 -6.17 6.22
C VAL A 217 8.98 -5.58 7.60
N ARG A 218 10.03 -5.51 8.44
CA ARG A 218 9.93 -4.95 9.78
C ARG A 218 11.26 -4.43 10.28
N GLN A 219 11.22 -3.39 11.11
CA GLN A 219 12.38 -2.92 11.85
C GLN A 219 11.98 -2.61 13.30
N LYS A 220 12.85 -2.96 14.26
CA LYS A 220 12.66 -2.73 15.69
C LYS A 220 13.97 -2.29 16.34
N ARG A 221 13.88 -1.41 17.34
CA ARG A 221 15.02 -1.10 18.21
C ARG A 221 15.33 -2.34 19.05
N CYS A 222 16.61 -2.62 19.23
CA CYS A 222 17.09 -3.73 20.02
C CYS A 222 18.41 -3.37 20.72
N LEU A 223 18.86 -4.25 21.60
CA LEU A 223 20.20 -4.27 22.15
C LEU A 223 20.96 -5.43 21.51
N TYR A 224 22.16 -5.13 21.03
CA TYR A 224 23.08 -6.12 20.49
C TYR A 224 24.45 -5.93 21.15
N ARG A 225 24.94 -6.97 21.82
CA ARG A 225 26.19 -6.91 22.61
C ARG A 225 26.23 -5.66 23.53
N GLU A 226 25.12 -5.45 24.25
CA GLU A 226 24.91 -4.33 25.19
C GLU A 226 24.92 -2.92 24.57
N LYS A 227 24.83 -2.81 23.24
CA LYS A 227 24.71 -1.54 22.53
C LYS A 227 23.34 -1.39 21.88
N GLU A 228 22.79 -0.18 21.90
CA GLU A 228 21.60 0.13 21.13
C GLU A 228 21.85 -0.09 19.64
N ALA A 229 20.94 -0.80 19.00
CA ALA A 229 21.00 -1.17 17.61
C ALA A 229 19.58 -1.25 17.03
N ARG A 230 19.50 -1.51 15.73
CA ARG A 230 18.24 -1.75 15.03
C ARG A 230 18.27 -3.10 14.34
N CYS A 231 17.30 -3.94 14.67
CA CYS A 231 17.05 -5.19 13.97
C CYS A 231 16.14 -4.89 12.77
N VAL A 232 16.60 -5.21 11.56
CA VAL A 232 15.92 -4.96 10.29
C VAL A 232 15.70 -6.29 9.58
N LEU A 233 14.44 -6.66 9.42
CA LEU A 233 13.99 -7.82 8.68
C LEU A 233 13.51 -7.40 7.30
N CYS A 234 14.16 -7.92 6.27
CA CYS A 234 13.76 -7.83 4.87
C CYS A 234 13.08 -9.13 4.42
N ASN A 235 12.50 -9.12 3.23
CA ASN A 235 11.90 -10.32 2.61
C ASN A 235 12.91 -11.45 2.33
N ASP A 236 14.21 -11.15 2.29
CA ASP A 236 15.27 -12.10 1.97
C ASP A 236 16.38 -12.19 3.02
N MET A 237 16.42 -11.29 4.02
CA MET A 237 17.47 -11.30 5.03
C MET A 237 17.07 -10.63 6.35
N LEU A 238 17.75 -11.00 7.43
CA LEU A 238 17.75 -10.32 8.72
C LEU A 238 19.12 -9.63 8.93
N LEU A 239 19.08 -8.39 9.42
CA LEU A 239 20.24 -7.56 9.74
C LEU A 239 20.08 -6.98 11.15
N VAL A 240 21.20 -6.79 11.85
CA VAL A 240 21.27 -5.89 13.00
C VAL A 240 22.29 -4.82 12.67
N VAL A 241 21.87 -3.56 12.72
CA VAL A 241 22.69 -2.41 12.36
C VAL A 241 22.89 -1.48 13.54
N ASP A 242 24.08 -0.93 13.65
CA ASP A 242 24.40 0.13 14.61
C ASP A 242 23.74 1.45 14.19
N GLU A 243 23.17 2.19 15.13
CA GLU A 243 22.63 3.54 14.90
C GLU A 243 23.72 4.63 15.05
N GLY A 244 24.85 4.43 14.37
CA GLY A 244 25.95 5.39 14.37
C GLY A 244 25.61 6.68 13.60
N ARG A 245 25.96 7.85 14.15
CA ARG A 245 25.61 9.19 13.61
C ARG A 245 26.13 9.52 12.20
N ARG A 246 27.13 8.79 11.66
CA ARG A 246 27.76 9.09 10.35
C ARG A 246 27.61 7.98 9.30
N SER A 247 27.42 6.74 9.73
CA SER A 247 27.14 5.59 8.86
C SER A 247 26.77 4.39 9.73
N ALA A 248 25.61 3.80 9.48
CA ALA A 248 25.20 2.57 10.14
C ALA A 248 26.15 1.44 9.72
N ALA A 249 26.61 0.61 10.66
CA ALA A 249 27.46 -0.54 10.38
C ALA A 249 26.68 -1.82 10.67
N VAL A 250 26.85 -2.84 9.84
CA VAL A 250 26.28 -4.17 10.12
C VAL A 250 27.00 -4.76 11.33
N LEU A 251 26.22 -5.04 12.38
CA LEU A 251 26.68 -5.69 13.60
C LEU A 251 26.46 -7.21 13.54
N CYS A 252 25.40 -7.64 12.86
CA CYS A 252 24.94 -9.02 12.73
C CYS A 252 24.19 -9.20 11.38
N GLY A 253 24.36 -10.33 10.70
CA GLY A 253 23.76 -10.58 9.37
C GLY A 253 24.68 -10.21 8.19
N PRO A 254 24.22 -10.32 6.92
CA PRO A 254 22.89 -10.75 6.47
C PRO A 254 22.67 -12.26 6.64
N VAL A 255 21.56 -12.64 7.27
CA VAL A 255 21.15 -14.05 7.45
C VAL A 255 19.80 -14.26 6.80
N GLU A 256 19.64 -15.34 6.03
CA GLU A 256 18.32 -15.67 5.47
C GLU A 256 17.32 -15.98 6.60
N PRO A 257 16.06 -15.50 6.53
CA PRO A 257 15.09 -15.72 7.61
C PRO A 257 14.94 -17.21 8.00
N LYS A 258 14.95 -18.11 7.00
CA LYS A 258 14.91 -19.58 7.23
C LYS A 258 16.10 -20.14 8.01
N GLY A 259 17.24 -19.47 7.98
CA GLY A 259 18.44 -19.86 8.72
C GLY A 259 18.44 -19.38 10.18
N VAL A 260 17.46 -18.57 10.59
CA VAL A 260 17.36 -18.06 11.95
C VAL A 260 16.61 -19.07 12.82
N VAL A 261 17.33 -19.70 13.73
CA VAL A 261 16.74 -20.58 14.75
C VAL A 261 16.41 -19.77 16.00
N VAL A 262 15.12 -19.64 16.31
CA VAL A 262 14.66 -18.92 17.50
C VAL A 262 14.60 -19.87 18.69
N ASP A 263 15.41 -19.59 19.72
CA ASP A 263 15.31 -20.29 21.00
C ASP A 263 14.03 -19.84 21.74
N ARG A 264 13.23 -20.83 22.17
CA ARG A 264 11.96 -20.65 22.88
C ARG A 264 12.09 -20.92 24.39
N SER A 265 13.29 -21.16 24.90
CA SER A 265 13.51 -21.40 26.32
C SER A 265 12.97 -20.25 27.19
N GLU A 266 12.21 -20.61 28.22
CA GLU A 266 11.44 -19.69 29.07
C GLU A 266 12.32 -18.82 30.01
N ASP A 267 13.64 -18.92 29.90
CA ASP A 267 14.58 -18.34 30.86
C ASP A 267 14.91 -16.86 30.64
N GLU A 268 14.65 -16.27 29.46
CA GLU A 268 15.03 -14.87 29.22
C GLU A 268 13.95 -14.05 28.49
N ARG A 269 13.29 -13.16 29.23
CA ARG A 269 12.30 -12.20 28.70
C ARG A 269 12.91 -11.36 27.56
N ALA A 270 12.23 -11.34 26.41
CA ALA A 270 12.46 -10.44 25.28
C ALA A 270 13.77 -10.59 24.45
N SER A 271 14.44 -11.75 24.42
CA SER A 271 15.56 -11.98 23.46
C SER A 271 15.29 -13.12 22.47
N PHE A 272 15.90 -13.07 21.27
CA PHE A 272 16.09 -14.25 20.44
C PHE A 272 17.57 -14.41 20.07
N HIS A 273 18.00 -15.64 19.88
CA HIS A 273 19.31 -15.95 19.36
C HIS A 273 19.26 -16.03 17.83
N VAL A 274 20.24 -15.45 17.15
CA VAL A 274 20.47 -15.62 15.72
C VAL A 274 21.68 -16.51 15.57
N GLN A 275 21.53 -17.66 14.92
CA GLN A 275 22.66 -18.48 14.54
C GLN A 275 23.23 -17.99 13.20
N ILE A 276 24.49 -17.51 13.22
CA ILE A 276 25.22 -17.08 12.02
C ILE A 276 26.42 -18.01 11.85
N GLY A 277 26.28 -19.00 10.96
CA GLY A 277 27.27 -20.06 10.84
C GLY A 277 27.38 -20.86 12.13
N GLU A 278 28.57 -20.90 12.74
CA GLU A 278 28.83 -21.57 14.02
C GLU A 278 28.61 -20.65 15.25
N ALA A 279 28.40 -19.35 15.05
CA ALA A 279 28.24 -18.39 16.13
C ALA A 279 26.76 -18.22 16.51
N ARG A 280 26.47 -18.29 17.81
CA ARG A 280 25.16 -17.97 18.39
C ARG A 280 25.17 -16.53 18.89
N GLU A 281 24.60 -15.62 18.13
CA GLU A 281 24.50 -14.20 18.48
C GLU A 281 23.18 -13.95 19.23
N ARG A 282 23.15 -13.04 20.22
CA ARG A 282 21.96 -12.70 20.99
C ARG A 282 21.45 -11.30 20.61
N VAL A 283 20.15 -11.19 20.28
CA VAL A 283 19.46 -9.92 20.02
C VAL A 283 18.35 -9.74 21.06
N CYS A 284 18.43 -8.67 21.85
CA CYS A 284 17.44 -8.40 22.90
C CYS A 284 16.52 -7.23 22.49
N PHE A 285 15.22 -7.41 22.56
CA PHE A 285 14.22 -6.39 22.27
C PHE A 285 13.78 -5.67 23.54
N PHE A 286 13.31 -4.44 23.38
CA PHE A 286 12.81 -3.64 24.51
C PHE A 286 11.42 -4.09 25.00
N SER A 287 10.68 -4.87 24.22
CA SER A 287 9.40 -5.45 24.62
C SER A 287 9.23 -6.89 24.14
N ASP A 288 8.50 -7.70 24.92
CA ASP A 288 8.18 -9.08 24.51
C ASP A 288 7.24 -9.11 23.29
N ALA A 289 6.41 -8.09 23.10
CA ALA A 289 5.58 -7.92 21.89
C ALA A 289 6.45 -7.76 20.63
N ASP A 290 7.49 -6.91 20.69
CA ASP A 290 8.42 -6.73 19.57
C ASP A 290 9.17 -8.03 19.27
N ARG A 291 9.60 -8.75 20.31
CA ARG A 291 10.25 -10.06 20.15
C ARG A 291 9.30 -11.04 19.44
N ARG A 292 8.07 -11.22 19.95
CA ARG A 292 7.09 -12.16 19.38
C ARG A 292 6.78 -11.84 17.93
N GLU A 293 6.60 -10.57 17.61
CA GLU A 293 6.37 -10.11 16.23
C GLU A 293 7.56 -10.45 15.32
N MET A 294 8.78 -10.13 15.73
CA MET A 294 9.98 -10.41 14.93
C MET A 294 10.21 -11.92 14.74
N VAL A 295 10.03 -12.72 15.79
CA VAL A 295 10.13 -14.19 15.73
C VAL A 295 9.12 -14.76 14.75
N TYR A 296 7.85 -14.36 14.88
CA TYR A 296 6.78 -14.82 14.01
C TYR A 296 7.09 -14.50 12.54
N LEU A 297 7.49 -13.26 12.24
CA LEU A 297 7.81 -12.84 10.87
C LEU A 297 9.00 -13.63 10.30
N VAL A 298 10.04 -13.86 11.09
CA VAL A 298 11.21 -14.65 10.68
C VAL A 298 10.83 -16.10 10.36
N GLU A 299 10.00 -16.73 11.19
CA GLU A 299 9.55 -18.13 11.01
C GLU A 299 8.56 -18.29 9.84
N THR A 300 7.77 -17.26 9.55
CA THR A 300 6.68 -17.32 8.56
C THR A 300 7.05 -16.77 7.18
N LEU A 301 8.14 -16.01 7.06
CA LEU A 301 8.63 -15.49 5.79
C LEU A 301 8.97 -16.64 4.82
N PRO A 302 8.22 -16.82 3.71
CA PRO A 302 8.64 -17.69 2.65
C PRO A 302 9.89 -17.07 2.02
N ALA A 303 10.94 -17.88 1.82
CA ALA A 303 12.16 -17.42 1.16
C ALA A 303 11.81 -16.83 -0.21
N GLY A 304 11.97 -15.52 -0.37
CA GLY A 304 11.74 -14.83 -1.63
C GLY A 304 10.28 -14.71 -2.06
N LYS A 305 9.34 -14.43 -1.15
CA LYS A 305 8.03 -13.86 -1.49
C LYS A 305 7.62 -12.82 -0.44
N ALA A 306 7.91 -11.54 -0.72
CA ALA A 306 7.55 -10.42 0.18
C ALA A 306 6.04 -10.19 0.29
N ASP A 307 5.29 -10.47 -0.78
CA ASP A 307 3.85 -10.16 -0.82
C ASP A 307 3.03 -11.01 0.15
N ALA A 308 3.54 -12.17 0.56
CA ALA A 308 2.89 -13.03 1.56
C ALA A 308 2.97 -12.47 3.00
N VAL A 309 3.84 -11.47 3.26
CA VAL A 309 4.16 -10.99 4.63
C VAL A 309 3.62 -9.58 4.92
N LYS A 310 2.76 -9.05 4.05
CA LYS A 310 1.92 -7.88 4.36
C LYS A 310 0.86 -8.16 5.45
N ARG A 311 0.81 -9.39 5.97
CA ARG A 311 -0.10 -9.86 7.01
C ARG A 311 0.39 -9.45 8.40
N VAL A 312 0.16 -8.19 8.77
CA VAL A 312 0.15 -7.79 10.19
C VAL A 312 -1.02 -8.53 10.83
N VAL A 313 -0.75 -9.38 11.83
CA VAL A 313 -1.77 -9.99 12.69
C VAL A 313 -2.08 -8.96 13.79
N PRO A 314 -3.28 -8.36 13.84
CA PRO A 314 -3.68 -7.52 14.97
C PRO A 314 -3.57 -8.30 16.30
N GLU A 315 -3.27 -7.61 17.41
CA GLU A 315 -3.27 -8.23 18.75
C GLU A 315 -4.66 -8.81 19.11
N SER A 316 -5.72 -8.38 18.42
CA SER A 316 -7.13 -8.78 18.56
C SER A 316 -7.55 -10.01 17.74
N VAL A 317 -6.64 -10.76 17.11
CA VAL A 317 -7.03 -11.90 16.25
C VAL A 317 -7.62 -13.06 17.05
N ALA A 318 -8.90 -13.34 16.79
CA ALA A 318 -9.65 -14.47 17.33
C ALA A 318 -9.22 -15.82 16.70
N GLY A 319 -8.71 -15.81 15.46
CA GLY A 319 -8.30 -17.03 14.77
C GLY A 319 -7.82 -16.83 13.33
N THR A 320 -7.44 -17.93 12.69
CA THR A 320 -6.97 -17.97 11.29
C THR A 320 -8.06 -18.59 10.41
N LEU A 321 -8.39 -17.91 9.32
CA LEU A 321 -9.25 -18.39 8.25
C LEU A 321 -8.39 -18.90 7.09
N GLU A 322 -8.51 -20.19 6.79
CA GLU A 322 -7.98 -20.84 5.59
C GLU A 322 -9.12 -20.91 4.57
N VAL A 323 -8.87 -20.41 3.36
CA VAL A 323 -9.83 -20.45 2.25
C VAL A 323 -9.22 -21.19 1.09
N THR A 324 -9.82 -22.31 0.72
CA THR A 324 -9.49 -23.02 -0.52
C THR A 324 -10.36 -22.45 -1.63
N VAL A 325 -9.78 -21.72 -2.58
CA VAL A 325 -10.47 -21.30 -3.80
C VAL A 325 -10.34 -22.42 -4.81
N VAL A 326 -11.42 -23.15 -5.02
CA VAL A 326 -11.45 -24.38 -5.83
C VAL A 326 -11.43 -24.01 -7.31
N GLY A 327 -12.30 -23.10 -7.75
CA GLY A 327 -12.42 -22.76 -9.16
C GLY A 327 -13.39 -21.62 -9.44
N GLY A 328 -13.48 -21.26 -10.72
CA GLY A 328 -14.40 -20.25 -11.23
C GLY A 328 -15.15 -20.76 -12.46
N ARG A 329 -16.48 -20.65 -12.45
CA ARG A 329 -17.37 -21.10 -13.53
C ARG A 329 -18.17 -19.94 -14.11
N GLY A 330 -18.46 -20.00 -15.41
CA GLY A 330 -19.25 -18.96 -16.08
C GLY A 330 -18.61 -17.57 -16.07
N LEU A 331 -17.28 -17.50 -15.94
CA LEU A 331 -16.50 -16.28 -16.12
C LEU A 331 -16.47 -15.98 -17.62
N VAL A 332 -17.47 -15.28 -18.18
CA VAL A 332 -17.61 -15.11 -19.64
C VAL A 332 -16.86 -13.88 -20.16
N ARG A 333 -16.14 -14.05 -21.28
CA ARG A 333 -15.72 -12.98 -22.18
C ARG A 333 -15.78 -13.48 -23.63
N GLU A 334 -16.07 -12.60 -24.59
CA GLU A 334 -16.12 -12.90 -26.04
C GLU A 334 -14.75 -13.22 -26.69
N ARG A 335 -13.69 -13.46 -25.90
CA ARG A 335 -12.31 -13.66 -26.40
C ARG A 335 -11.75 -15.03 -25.99
N SER A 336 -10.89 -15.56 -26.85
CA SER A 336 -10.45 -16.96 -26.83
C SER A 336 -9.40 -17.34 -25.77
N GLU A 337 -8.84 -16.39 -25.04
CA GLU A 337 -7.86 -16.65 -23.95
C GLU A 337 -8.10 -15.69 -22.77
N MET A 338 -8.55 -16.24 -21.63
CA MET A 338 -8.61 -15.53 -20.35
C MET A 338 -7.53 -16.04 -19.40
N MET A 339 -7.07 -15.17 -18.50
CA MET A 339 -6.13 -15.51 -17.42
C MET A 339 -6.70 -15.02 -16.07
N PRO A 340 -7.82 -15.60 -15.63
CA PRO A 340 -8.52 -15.14 -14.45
C PRO A 340 -7.78 -15.55 -13.17
N TYR A 341 -7.88 -14.70 -12.15
CA TYR A 341 -7.43 -15.00 -10.80
C TYR A 341 -8.43 -14.44 -9.78
N ALA A 342 -8.55 -15.13 -8.66
CA ALA A 342 -9.44 -14.76 -7.57
C ALA A 342 -8.63 -14.10 -6.45
N VAL A 343 -9.23 -13.10 -5.82
CA VAL A 343 -8.66 -12.31 -4.75
C VAL A 343 -9.61 -12.39 -3.58
N GLY A 344 -9.18 -12.94 -2.44
CA GLY A 344 -9.92 -12.88 -1.19
C GLY A 344 -9.49 -11.69 -0.34
N GLU A 345 -10.45 -11.02 0.28
CA GLU A 345 -10.25 -9.81 1.08
C GLU A 345 -11.08 -9.86 2.36
N VAL A 346 -10.44 -9.76 3.52
CA VAL A 346 -11.13 -9.65 4.82
C VAL A 346 -10.31 -8.79 5.78
N CYS A 347 -10.95 -7.86 6.46
CA CYS A 347 -10.30 -6.96 7.42
C CYS A 347 -9.04 -6.25 6.90
N GLY A 348 -9.08 -5.84 5.62
CA GLY A 348 -7.97 -5.18 4.96
C GLY A 348 -6.78 -6.09 4.64
N GLN A 349 -6.90 -7.40 4.88
CA GLN A 349 -6.01 -8.40 4.32
C GLN A 349 -6.50 -8.76 2.93
N ARG A 350 -5.56 -9.04 2.02
CA ARG A 350 -5.79 -9.39 0.63
C ARG A 350 -4.84 -10.52 0.27
N ASP A 351 -5.36 -11.58 -0.33
CA ASP A 351 -4.59 -12.73 -0.81
C ASP A 351 -5.19 -13.17 -2.15
N GLU A 352 -4.38 -13.69 -3.06
CA GLU A 352 -4.83 -14.00 -4.41
C GLU A 352 -4.27 -15.31 -4.94
N THR A 353 -5.02 -15.94 -5.85
CA THR A 353 -4.57 -17.16 -6.53
C THR A 353 -3.44 -16.83 -7.51
N THR A 354 -2.46 -17.72 -7.58
CA THR A 354 -1.22 -17.52 -8.33
C THR A 354 -1.24 -18.19 -9.70
N ASP A 355 -2.03 -19.26 -9.86
CA ASP A 355 -2.27 -19.88 -11.15
C ASP A 355 -3.25 -19.02 -11.99
N ARG A 356 -2.82 -18.74 -13.21
CA ARG A 356 -3.54 -17.92 -14.20
C ARG A 356 -3.73 -18.68 -15.51
N SER A 357 -3.51 -20.00 -15.52
CA SER A 357 -3.46 -20.80 -16.73
C SER A 357 -4.81 -21.41 -17.11
N GLY A 358 -5.34 -21.00 -18.27
CA GLY A 358 -6.45 -21.68 -18.95
C GLY A 358 -7.84 -21.06 -18.75
N ASN A 359 -8.75 -21.39 -19.67
CA ASN A 359 -10.12 -20.85 -19.73
C ASN A 359 -11.10 -21.53 -18.75
N ASN A 360 -10.77 -22.71 -18.20
CA ASN A 360 -11.54 -23.42 -17.17
C ASN A 360 -10.69 -23.48 -15.91
N VAL A 361 -11.06 -22.70 -14.89
CA VAL A 361 -10.14 -22.39 -13.79
C VAL A 361 -10.42 -23.30 -12.62
N LEU A 362 -9.50 -24.23 -12.39
CA LEU A 362 -9.36 -24.95 -11.12
C LEU A 362 -8.11 -24.39 -10.47
N TRP A 363 -8.27 -23.39 -9.59
CA TRP A 363 -7.13 -22.86 -8.85
C TRP A 363 -6.67 -23.88 -7.81
N ASP A 364 -7.60 -24.46 -7.05
CA ASP A 364 -7.34 -25.32 -5.88
C ASP A 364 -6.25 -24.74 -4.96
N GLU A 365 -6.29 -23.42 -4.77
CA GLU A 365 -5.27 -22.68 -4.04
C GLU A 365 -5.78 -22.23 -2.67
N LYS A 366 -4.86 -22.24 -1.70
CA LYS A 366 -5.16 -21.86 -0.32
C LYS A 366 -4.73 -20.44 -0.03
N LEU A 367 -5.71 -19.62 0.30
CA LEU A 367 -5.56 -18.26 0.79
C LEU A 367 -5.70 -18.25 2.31
N PHE A 368 -4.95 -17.39 2.99
CA PHE A 368 -4.93 -17.35 4.45
C PHE A 368 -5.16 -15.94 4.97
N PHE A 369 -6.09 -15.85 5.93
CA PHE A 369 -6.51 -14.61 6.55
C PHE A 369 -6.60 -14.76 8.07
N PHE A 370 -6.59 -13.63 8.77
CA PHE A 370 -6.80 -13.54 10.21
C PHE A 370 -8.12 -12.85 10.49
N LEU A 371 -8.93 -13.42 11.38
CA LEU A 371 -10.17 -12.77 11.79
C LEU A 371 -9.99 -12.13 13.16
N GLU A 372 -10.33 -10.85 13.31
CA GLU A 372 -10.42 -10.24 14.65
C GLU A 372 -11.70 -10.71 15.35
N LYS A 373 -12.76 -10.91 14.58
CA LYS A 373 -14.06 -11.41 15.01
C LYS A 373 -14.61 -12.42 14.00
N ILE A 374 -15.32 -13.43 14.47
CA ILE A 374 -15.84 -14.47 13.55
C ILE A 374 -16.97 -13.96 12.67
N GLU A 375 -17.64 -12.88 13.08
CA GLU A 375 -18.72 -12.20 12.36
C GLU A 375 -18.21 -11.32 11.19
N GLU A 376 -16.93 -11.42 10.85
CA GLU A 376 -16.34 -10.68 9.74
C GLU A 376 -16.75 -11.27 8.39
N THR A 377 -16.83 -10.43 7.37
CA THR A 377 -17.20 -10.84 6.02
C THR A 377 -15.96 -10.91 5.13
N ILE A 378 -15.73 -12.05 4.48
CA ILE A 378 -14.73 -12.18 3.43
C ILE A 378 -15.35 -11.84 2.08
N ARG A 379 -14.72 -10.93 1.35
CA ARG A 379 -15.06 -10.57 -0.02
C ARG A 379 -14.15 -11.33 -0.97
N PHE A 380 -14.69 -11.84 -2.07
CA PHE A 380 -13.91 -12.36 -3.17
C PHE A 380 -14.12 -11.49 -4.39
N SER A 381 -13.04 -11.17 -5.10
CA SER A 381 -13.04 -10.39 -6.33
C SER A 381 -12.28 -11.16 -7.41
N VAL A 382 -12.85 -11.30 -8.60
CA VAL A 382 -12.23 -12.01 -9.71
C VAL A 382 -11.78 -11.01 -10.76
N TYR A 383 -10.56 -11.18 -11.25
CA TYR A 383 -9.97 -10.32 -12.27
C TYR A 383 -9.44 -11.16 -13.43
N ASP A 384 -9.50 -10.63 -14.65
CA ASP A 384 -8.84 -11.17 -15.83
C ASP A 384 -7.52 -10.44 -16.08
N ASN A 385 -6.41 -11.18 -16.01
CA ASN A 385 -5.08 -10.63 -16.22
C ASN A 385 -4.68 -10.68 -17.70
N VAL A 386 -5.09 -9.67 -18.48
CA VAL A 386 -4.70 -9.58 -19.89
C VAL A 386 -3.23 -9.16 -20.02
N LYS A 387 -2.43 -9.91 -20.79
CA LYS A 387 -1.02 -9.54 -21.09
C LYS A 387 -0.95 -8.08 -21.58
N PHE A 388 -0.07 -7.29 -20.97
CA PHE A 388 0.21 -5.89 -21.31
C PHE A 388 -0.93 -4.88 -21.03
N HIS A 389 -1.96 -5.28 -20.29
CA HIS A 389 -3.04 -4.39 -19.86
C HIS A 389 -3.27 -4.49 -18.34
N PRO A 390 -3.84 -3.46 -17.69
CA PRO A 390 -4.26 -3.55 -16.30
C PRO A 390 -5.28 -4.69 -16.10
N PRO A 391 -5.28 -5.36 -14.92
CA PRO A 391 -6.27 -6.40 -14.61
C PRO A 391 -7.69 -5.88 -14.76
N VAL A 392 -8.53 -6.62 -15.49
CA VAL A 392 -9.93 -6.26 -15.71
C VAL A 392 -10.77 -6.92 -14.64
N PHE A 393 -11.50 -6.14 -13.87
CA PHE A 393 -12.44 -6.67 -12.88
C PHE A 393 -13.59 -7.42 -13.58
N LEU A 394 -13.84 -8.66 -13.15
CA LEU A 394 -14.94 -9.49 -13.67
C LEU A 394 -16.16 -9.41 -12.76
N GLY A 395 -15.98 -9.57 -11.45
CA GLY A 395 -17.08 -9.54 -10.48
C GLY A 395 -16.59 -9.81 -9.07
N SER A 396 -17.48 -9.67 -8.09
CA SER A 396 -17.18 -9.95 -6.69
C SER A 396 -18.35 -10.61 -5.96
N CYS A 397 -18.07 -11.29 -4.86
CA CYS A 397 -19.06 -11.85 -3.96
C CYS A 397 -18.56 -11.75 -2.52
N SER A 398 -19.38 -12.10 -1.53
CA SER A 398 -18.98 -12.00 -0.13
C SER A 398 -19.64 -13.09 0.72
N VAL A 399 -18.95 -13.54 1.76
CA VAL A 399 -19.42 -14.55 2.72
C VAL A 399 -19.23 -14.05 4.13
N ASP A 400 -20.29 -14.10 4.93
CA ASP A 400 -20.23 -13.85 6.37
C ASP A 400 -19.60 -15.06 7.07
N CYS A 401 -18.47 -14.84 7.75
CA CYS A 401 -17.69 -15.90 8.40
C CYS A 401 -18.37 -16.44 9.67
N SER A 402 -19.47 -15.85 10.15
CA SER A 402 -20.26 -16.39 11.27
C SER A 402 -20.78 -17.80 10.99
N ILE A 403 -20.93 -18.18 9.71
CA ILE A 403 -21.24 -19.56 9.30
C ILE A 403 -20.24 -20.58 9.86
N LEU A 404 -18.99 -20.18 10.10
CA LEU A 404 -17.93 -21.04 10.59
C LEU A 404 -18.11 -21.42 12.06
N GLU A 405 -18.97 -20.73 12.81
CA GLU A 405 -19.36 -21.16 14.16
C GLU A 405 -20.04 -22.52 14.16
N TYR A 406 -20.82 -22.80 13.11
CA TYR A 406 -21.49 -24.09 12.92
C TYR A 406 -20.48 -25.21 12.62
N TYR A 407 -19.45 -24.93 11.83
CA TYR A 407 -18.45 -25.92 11.40
C TYR A 407 -17.30 -26.09 12.41
N GLY A 408 -17.13 -25.18 13.37
CA GLY A 408 -16.04 -25.21 14.34
C GLY A 408 -14.65 -25.13 13.68
N GLU A 409 -13.78 -26.09 13.97
CA GLU A 409 -12.44 -26.20 13.34
C GLU A 409 -12.42 -27.11 12.10
N THR A 410 -13.59 -27.58 11.63
CA THR A 410 -13.71 -28.39 10.41
C THR A 410 -13.87 -27.50 9.17
N GLU A 411 -13.53 -28.06 8.01
CA GLU A 411 -13.71 -27.37 6.72
C GLU A 411 -15.19 -27.42 6.31
N THR A 412 -15.69 -26.36 5.68
CA THR A 412 -17.05 -26.32 5.15
C THR A 412 -17.21 -27.28 3.98
N GLU A 413 -18.46 -27.60 3.66
CA GLU A 413 -18.80 -28.08 2.32
C GLU A 413 -18.41 -27.03 1.27
N GLU A 414 -18.29 -27.46 0.02
CA GLU A 414 -17.99 -26.56 -1.10
C GLU A 414 -19.14 -25.60 -1.34
N MET A 415 -18.83 -24.31 -1.39
CA MET A 415 -19.79 -23.22 -1.52
C MET A 415 -19.71 -22.58 -2.90
N ASP A 416 -20.83 -22.59 -3.62
CA ASP A 416 -20.99 -21.90 -4.90
C ASP A 416 -21.43 -20.45 -4.67
N LEU A 417 -20.52 -19.50 -4.85
CA LEU A 417 -20.78 -18.08 -4.63
C LEU A 417 -21.01 -17.36 -5.95
N ALA A 418 -22.21 -16.84 -6.15
CA ALA A 418 -22.56 -16.06 -7.34
C ALA A 418 -21.80 -14.73 -7.34
N LEU A 419 -21.22 -14.38 -8.49
CA LEU A 419 -20.54 -13.10 -8.68
C LEU A 419 -21.54 -11.99 -9.02
N ASP A 420 -21.48 -10.90 -8.27
CA ASP A 420 -22.22 -9.68 -8.54
C ASP A 420 -21.91 -9.19 -9.97
N TYR A 421 -22.96 -8.89 -10.74
CA TYR A 421 -22.88 -8.33 -12.09
C TYR A 421 -22.26 -9.21 -13.18
N VAL A 422 -22.04 -10.51 -12.93
CA VAL A 422 -21.62 -11.51 -13.94
C VAL A 422 -22.76 -12.50 -14.16
N PRO A 423 -23.50 -12.43 -15.29
CA PRO A 423 -24.55 -13.39 -15.59
C PRO A 423 -23.97 -14.81 -15.62
N CYS A 424 -24.46 -15.68 -14.75
CA CYS A 424 -24.02 -17.08 -14.60
C CYS A 424 -22.57 -17.29 -14.09
N GLY A 425 -21.91 -16.25 -13.56
CA GLY A 425 -20.57 -16.35 -12.99
C GLY A 425 -20.59 -16.78 -11.52
N TYR A 426 -19.78 -17.78 -11.18
CA TYR A 426 -19.65 -18.30 -9.81
C TYR A 426 -18.19 -18.58 -9.46
N ILE A 427 -17.86 -18.49 -8.19
CA ILE A 427 -16.63 -19.06 -7.63
C ILE A 427 -16.97 -20.16 -6.64
N GLU A 428 -16.12 -21.18 -6.59
CA GLU A 428 -16.25 -22.34 -5.71
C GLU A 428 -15.21 -22.22 -4.60
N VAL A 429 -15.65 -22.19 -3.35
CA VAL A 429 -14.75 -22.03 -2.19
C VAL A 429 -15.05 -23.02 -1.07
N ARG A 430 -14.01 -23.38 -0.32
CA ARG A 430 -14.12 -24.07 0.97
C ARG A 430 -13.44 -23.25 2.05
N LEU A 431 -14.06 -23.13 3.21
CA LEU A 431 -13.57 -22.31 4.31
C LEU A 431 -13.22 -23.21 5.50
N ARG A 432 -12.15 -22.90 6.22
CA ARG A 432 -11.80 -23.54 7.49
C ARG A 432 -11.29 -22.50 8.46
N TYR A 433 -11.86 -22.48 9.66
CA TYR A 433 -11.43 -21.57 10.72
C TYR A 433 -10.66 -22.32 11.81
N ARG A 434 -9.58 -21.73 12.31
CA ARG A 434 -8.83 -22.23 13.48
C ARG A 434 -8.79 -21.16 14.55
N ARG A 435 -9.42 -21.42 15.69
CA ARG A 435 -9.38 -20.51 16.83
C ARG A 435 -7.96 -20.43 17.37
N ARG A 436 -7.55 -19.23 17.75
CA ARG A 436 -6.29 -19.00 18.46
C ARG A 436 -6.46 -19.49 19.91
N ARG A 437 -5.71 -20.52 20.30
CA ARG A 437 -5.70 -21.03 21.69
C ARG A 437 -4.82 -20.21 22.61
#